data_AF-W1YMW7-F1
#
_entry.id   AF-W1YMW7-F1
#
_cell.length_a   1.000
_cell.length_b   1.000
_cell.length_c   1.000
_cell.angle_alpha   90.00
_cell.angle_beta   90.00
_cell.angle_gamma   90.00
#
_symmetry.space_group_name_H-M   'P 1'
#
loop_
_entity.id
_entity.type
_entity.pdbx_description
1 polymer ?
#
loop_
_entity_poly.entity_id
_entity_poly.type
_entity_poly.pdbx_seq_one_letter_code
_entity_poly.pdbx_strand_id
1 'polypeptide(L)'
;FGVFFQVALTEKDKLMLKKILLLALLPAIAFAEELPAPVKAIEKQGITIIKTFDAPGGMKGYLGKYQDMGVTIYLTPDGKHAISGYMYNEKGENLSNTLIEK
;
A
#
# COMPACT_ATOMS: atom_id res chain seq x y z
N PHE A 1 25.27 56.59 1.61
CA PHE A 1 24.03 56.49 2.38
C PHE A 1 23.45 55.08 2.15
N GLY A 2 23.81 54.12 3.00
CA GLY A 2 23.26 52.76 2.94
C GLY A 2 22.60 52.47 4.28
N VAL A 3 21.27 52.46 4.31
CA VAL A 3 20.51 52.13 5.52
C VAL A 3 20.28 50.64 5.53
N PHE A 4 21.05 49.92 6.36
CA PHE A 4 20.73 48.55 6.74
C PHE A 4 19.51 48.59 7.67
N PHE A 5 18.33 48.31 7.13
CA PHE A 5 17.11 48.18 7.93
C PHE A 5 17.08 46.76 8.53
N GLN A 6 17.60 46.61 9.75
CA GLN A 6 17.47 45.37 10.51
C GLN A 6 16.02 45.28 11.01
N VAL A 7 15.19 44.50 10.32
CA VAL A 7 13.81 44.22 10.76
C VAL A 7 13.88 43.38 12.04
N ALA A 8 13.67 44.00 13.19
CA ALA A 8 13.54 43.31 14.47
C ALA A 8 12.13 42.71 14.58
N LEU A 9 12.05 41.37 14.61
CA LEU A 9 10.79 40.65 14.80
C LEU A 9 10.26 40.87 16.23
N THR A 10 8.98 41.19 16.37
CA THR A 10 8.36 41.42 17.68
C THR A 10 8.18 40.10 18.45
N GLU A 11 8.03 40.13 19.78
CA GLU A 11 7.81 38.92 20.59
C GLU A 11 6.56 38.14 20.17
N LYS A 12 5.54 38.83 19.63
CA LYS A 12 4.35 38.19 19.04
C LYS A 12 4.70 37.45 17.75
N ASP A 13 5.58 38.00 16.91
CA ASP A 13 6.03 37.36 15.67
C ASP A 13 6.88 36.12 15.98
N LYS A 14 7.72 36.17 17.01
CA LYS A 14 8.45 34.98 17.49
C LYS A 14 7.52 33.90 18.04
N LEU A 15 6.47 34.31 18.76
CA LEU A 15 5.47 33.37 19.29
C LEU A 15 4.63 32.74 18.18
N MET A 16 4.24 33.51 17.17
CA MET A 16 3.56 33.01 15.97
C MET A 16 4.48 32.08 15.16
N LEU A 17 5.76 32.46 14.99
CA LEU A 17 6.76 31.64 14.30
C LEU A 17 7.02 30.32 15.03
N LYS A 18 7.06 30.33 16.38
CA LYS A 18 7.20 29.13 17.20
C LYS A 18 5.99 28.20 17.10
N LYS A 19 4.77 28.76 16.99
CA LYS A 19 3.53 27.98 16.76
C LYS A 19 3.52 27.35 15.36
N ILE A 20 3.98 28.09 14.35
CA ILE A 20 4.11 27.59 12.97
C ILE A 20 5.16 26.47 12.90
N LEU A 21 6.29 26.63 13.59
CA LEU A 21 7.35 25.61 13.66
C LEU A 21 6.88 24.33 14.37
N LEU A 22 6.02 24.45 15.40
CA LEU A 22 5.48 23.30 16.12
C LEU A 22 4.50 22.46 15.27
N LEU A 23 3.82 23.08 14.31
CA LEU A 23 2.85 22.40 13.44
C LEU A 23 3.52 21.66 12.27
N ALA A 24 4.76 22.03 11.92
CA ALA A 24 5.55 21.37 10.88
C ALA A 24 6.19 20.05 11.34
N LEU A 25 6.11 19.72 12.63
CA LEU A 25 6.72 18.52 13.23
C LEU A 25 5.75 17.34 13.37
N LEU A 26 4.58 17.36 12.73
CA LEU A 26 3.70 16.19 12.70
C LEU A 26 4.29 15.15 11.73
N PRO A 27 4.83 14.01 12.20
CA PRO A 27 5.20 12.93 11.30
C PRO A 27 3.92 12.45 10.60
N ALA A 28 3.91 12.52 9.28
CA ALA A 28 2.91 11.83 8.48
C ALA A 28 3.15 10.32 8.66
N ILE A 29 2.43 9.70 9.59
CA ILE A 29 2.45 8.25 9.75
C ILE A 29 1.70 7.67 8.56
N ALA A 30 2.44 7.29 7.52
CA ALA A 30 1.92 6.48 6.43
C ALA A 30 1.70 5.07 6.96
N PHE A 31 0.46 4.75 7.34
CA PHE A 31 0.07 3.37 7.63
C PHE A 31 0.00 2.61 6.30
N ALA A 32 0.98 1.73 6.06
CA ALA A 32 0.84 0.73 5.01
C ALA A 32 -0.30 -0.21 5.41
N GLU A 33 -1.27 -0.41 4.50
CA GLU A 33 -2.37 -1.33 4.72
C GLU A 33 -1.79 -2.74 4.96
N GLU A 34 -1.94 -3.26 6.18
CA GLU A 34 -1.30 -4.51 6.56
C GLU A 34 -1.96 -5.69 5.83
N LEU A 35 -1.14 -6.54 5.21
CA LEU A 35 -1.61 -7.73 4.51
C LEU A 35 -2.30 -8.69 5.50
N PRO A 36 -3.41 -9.35 5.10
CA PRO A 36 -4.02 -10.40 5.90
C PRO A 36 -3.02 -11.48 6.26
N ALA A 37 -3.14 -12.04 7.47
CA ALA A 37 -2.24 -13.07 7.98
C ALA A 37 -1.93 -14.22 6.99
N PRO A 38 -2.91 -14.82 6.28
CA PRO A 38 -2.60 -15.89 5.32
C PRO A 38 -1.85 -15.39 4.08
N VAL A 39 -2.11 -14.16 3.61
CA VAL A 39 -1.38 -13.56 2.47
C VAL A 39 0.06 -13.25 2.88
N LYS A 40 0.26 -12.72 4.08
CA LYS A 40 1.59 -12.47 4.67
C LYS A 40 2.39 -13.76 4.86
N ALA A 41 1.72 -14.88 5.15
CA ALA A 41 2.36 -16.19 5.23
C ALA A 41 2.86 -16.66 3.85
N ILE A 42 2.09 -16.42 2.79
CA ILE A 42 2.49 -16.73 1.40
C ILE A 42 3.61 -15.79 0.93
N GLU A 43 3.56 -14.50 1.26
CA GLU A 43 4.62 -13.53 0.94
C GLU A 43 5.99 -14.00 1.44
N LYS A 44 6.05 -14.54 2.67
CA LYS A 44 7.27 -15.11 3.27
C LYS A 44 7.87 -16.29 2.50
N GLN A 45 7.14 -16.90 1.58
CA GLN A 45 7.65 -17.96 0.70
C GLN A 45 8.43 -17.42 -0.51
N GLY A 46 8.68 -16.10 -0.54
CA GLY A 46 9.44 -15.43 -1.61
C GLY A 46 8.55 -14.81 -2.69
N ILE A 47 7.27 -14.60 -2.39
CA ILE A 47 6.34 -13.92 -3.27
C ILE A 47 6.28 -12.44 -2.91
N THR A 48 6.55 -11.56 -3.87
CA THR A 48 6.39 -10.11 -3.70
C THR A 48 5.00 -9.70 -4.16
N ILE A 49 4.18 -9.15 -3.26
CA ILE A 49 2.84 -8.63 -3.62
C ILE A 49 2.98 -7.32 -4.39
N ILE A 50 2.30 -7.21 -5.52
CA ILE A 50 2.36 -6.05 -6.43
C ILE A 50 1.11 -5.18 -6.30
N LYS A 51 -0.07 -5.80 -6.40
CA LYS A 51 -1.35 -5.10 -6.36
C LYS A 51 -2.48 -6.02 -5.89
N THR A 52 -3.55 -5.42 -5.40
CA THR A 52 -4.81 -6.11 -5.11
C THR A 52 -5.78 -5.99 -6.29
N PHE A 53 -6.73 -6.91 -6.37
CA PHE A 53 -7.82 -6.88 -7.35
C PHE A 53 -9.06 -7.57 -6.79
N ASP A 54 -10.24 -7.21 -7.29
CA ASP A 54 -11.49 -7.89 -6.91
C ASP A 54 -11.61 -9.19 -7.68
N ALA A 55 -11.86 -10.29 -6.96
CA ALA A 55 -12.08 -11.60 -7.55
C ALA A 55 -13.55 -12.05 -7.35
N PRO A 56 -14.07 -12.93 -8.22
CA PRO A 56 -15.42 -13.48 -8.07
C PRO A 56 -15.65 -14.18 -6.72
N GLY A 57 -16.91 -14.37 -6.33
CA GLY A 57 -17.27 -15.13 -5.13
C GLY A 57 -16.94 -14.45 -3.80
N GLY A 58 -16.79 -13.13 -3.78
CA GLY A 58 -16.47 -12.36 -2.58
C GLY A 58 -15.01 -12.51 -2.13
N MET A 59 -14.14 -12.99 -3.02
CA MET A 59 -12.71 -13.15 -2.75
C MET A 59 -11.95 -11.86 -3.07
N LYS A 60 -10.92 -11.57 -2.28
CA LYS A 60 -9.95 -10.51 -2.59
C LYS A 60 -8.71 -11.13 -3.22
N GLY A 61 -8.36 -10.68 -4.42
CA GLY A 61 -7.20 -11.13 -5.16
C GLY A 61 -5.96 -10.30 -4.86
N TYR A 62 -4.80 -10.96 -4.89
CA TYR A 62 -3.48 -10.35 -4.79
C TYR A 62 -2.62 -10.87 -5.94
N LEU A 63 -2.16 -9.95 -6.79
CA LEU A 63 -1.17 -10.26 -7.81
C LEU A 63 0.22 -10.10 -7.18
N GLY A 64 1.06 -11.12 -7.34
CA GLY A 64 2.44 -11.10 -6.91
C GLY A 64 3.41 -11.57 -7.98
N LYS A 65 4.69 -11.56 -7.63
CA LYS A 65 5.79 -12.13 -8.41
C LYS A 65 6.57 -13.14 -7.58
N TYR A 66 6.88 -14.27 -8.18
CA TYR A 66 7.79 -15.28 -7.66
C TYR A 66 8.86 -15.55 -8.71
N GLN A 67 10.13 -15.28 -8.42
CA GLN A 67 11.24 -15.47 -9.38
C GLN A 67 10.94 -14.85 -10.77
N ASP A 68 10.46 -13.60 -10.76
CA ASP A 68 9.98 -12.85 -11.95
C ASP A 68 8.76 -13.41 -12.69
N MET A 69 8.20 -14.54 -12.27
CA MET A 69 6.93 -15.07 -12.78
C MET A 69 5.74 -14.50 -12.01
N GLY A 70 4.71 -14.06 -12.72
CA GLY A 70 3.46 -13.59 -12.11
C GLY A 70 2.69 -14.72 -11.43
N VAL A 71 2.16 -14.46 -10.24
CA VAL A 71 1.35 -15.40 -9.47
C VAL A 71 0.11 -14.71 -8.91
N THR A 72 -0.98 -15.45 -8.73
CA THR A 72 -2.22 -14.96 -8.12
C THR A 72 -2.51 -15.67 -6.81
N ILE A 73 -2.89 -14.89 -5.80
CA ILE A 73 -3.33 -15.36 -4.49
C ILE A 73 -4.75 -14.86 -4.24
N TYR A 74 -5.63 -15.74 -3.79
CA TYR A 74 -7.03 -15.45 -3.50
C TYR A 74 -7.30 -15.59 -2.01
N LEU A 75 -7.66 -14.49 -1.36
CA LEU A 75 -8.14 -14.50 0.01
C LEU A 75 -9.60 -14.94 0.03
N THR A 76 -9.92 -15.94 0.84
CA THR A 76 -11.29 -16.42 1.02
C THR A 76 -12.16 -15.36 1.70
N PRO A 77 -13.49 -15.39 1.52
CA PRO A 77 -14.40 -14.39 2.09
C PRO A 77 -14.34 -14.26 3.63
N ASP A 78 -13.88 -15.30 4.33
CA ASP A 78 -13.69 -15.28 5.78
C ASP A 78 -12.45 -14.51 6.25
N GLY A 79 -11.56 -14.11 5.33
CA GLY A 79 -10.30 -13.42 5.60
C GLY A 79 -9.22 -14.26 6.32
N LYS A 80 -9.46 -15.57 6.50
CA LYS A 80 -8.60 -16.47 7.30
C LYS A 80 -7.79 -17.44 6.47
N HIS A 81 -8.19 -17.68 5.22
CA HIS A 81 -7.47 -18.56 4.30
C HIS A 81 -7.06 -17.82 3.03
N ALA A 82 -5.98 -18.29 2.43
CA ALA A 82 -5.54 -17.80 1.14
C ALA A 82 -5.14 -18.99 0.25
N ILE A 83 -5.45 -18.88 -1.03
CA ILE A 83 -5.18 -19.91 -2.04
C ILE A 83 -4.22 -19.31 -3.06
N SER A 84 -3.02 -19.87 -3.17
CA SER A 84 -2.10 -19.56 -4.27
C SER A 84 -2.38 -20.51 -5.43
N GLY A 85 -2.75 -19.98 -6.60
CA GLY A 85 -3.10 -20.81 -7.75
C GLY A 85 -3.82 -20.06 -8.86
N TYR A 86 -4.35 -20.82 -9.81
CA TYR A 86 -5.06 -20.31 -10.99
C TYR A 86 -6.58 -20.46 -10.82
N MET A 87 -7.33 -19.41 -11.17
CA MET A 87 -8.78 -19.38 -11.15
C MET A 87 -9.35 -19.56 -12.55
N TYR A 88 -10.31 -20.45 -12.67
CA TYR A 88 -11.05 -20.71 -13.91
C TYR A 88 -12.52 -20.34 -13.74
N ASN A 89 -13.14 -19.88 -14.82
CA ASN A 89 -14.59 -19.68 -14.87
C ASN A 89 -15.31 -20.88 -15.49
N GLU A 90 -16.64 -20.79 -15.56
CA GLU A 90 -17.51 -21.85 -16.12
C GLU A 90 -17.23 -22.17 -17.60
N LYS A 91 -16.57 -21.26 -18.33
CA LYS A 91 -16.17 -21.47 -19.73
C LYS A 91 -14.81 -22.17 -19.87
N GLY A 92 -14.13 -22.45 -18.76
CA GLY A 92 -12.78 -22.99 -18.76
C GLY A 92 -11.69 -21.94 -19.07
N GLU A 93 -11.99 -20.64 -18.96
CA GLU A 93 -11.01 -19.57 -19.17
C GLU A 93 -10.15 -19.38 -17.91
N ASN A 94 -8.83 -19.30 -18.06
CA ASN A 94 -7.90 -19.01 -16.97
C ASN A 94 -7.85 -17.51 -16.68
N LEU A 95 -8.63 -17.06 -15.70
CA LEU A 95 -8.73 -15.65 -15.30
C LEU A 95 -7.43 -15.10 -14.73
N SER A 96 -6.62 -15.96 -14.09
CA SER A 96 -5.35 -15.58 -13.49
C SER A 96 -4.32 -15.22 -14.56
N ASN A 97 -4.19 -16.03 -15.62
CA ASN A 97 -3.29 -15.73 -16.73
C ASN A 97 -3.65 -14.40 -17.41
N THR A 98 -4.94 -14.18 -17.66
CA THR A 98 -5.42 -12.90 -18.23
C THR A 98 -5.03 -11.69 -17.37
N LEU A 99 -4.92 -11.86 -16.05
CA LEU A 99 -4.48 -10.80 -15.14
C LEU A 99 -2.96 -10.66 -15.07
N ILE A 100 -2.22 -11.76 -15.17
CA ILE A 100 -0.74 -11.79 -15.14
C ILE A 100 -0.16 -11.19 -16.42
N GLU A 101 -0.77 -11.47 -17.57
CA GLU A 101 -0.32 -11.00 -18.88
C GLU A 101 -0.65 -9.53 -19.16
N LYS A 102 -1.38 -8.86 -18.26
CA LYS A 102 -1.88 -7.49 -18.40
C LYS A 102 -1.13 -6.47 -17.55
#